data_AF-A0A8B6GLA8-F1
#
_entry.id   AF-A0A8B6GLA8-F1
#
_cell.length_a   1.000
_cell.length_b   1.000
_cell.length_c   1.000
_cell.angle_alpha   90.00
_cell.angle_beta   90.00
_cell.angle_gamma   90.00
#
_symmetry.space_group_name_H-M   'P 1'
#
loop_
_entity.id
_entity.type
_entity.pdbx_description
1 polymer ?
#
loop_
_entity_poly.entity_id
_entity_poly.type
_entity_poly.pdbx_seq_one_letter_code
_entity_poly.pdbx_strand_id
1 'polypeptide(L)'
;MVITDFVGTYLLMTTISYCDGVCNFPDELRGVWISLYNGPMVFGSSSISGYNTFIPNMQTLHLNCVESNSTFYILKSSHVFKVFGHDVHMYMCLEMEQQSGSVFQYYIRTDFDNYLNEFMKGHVQTNTSTLDEVCIPGMGNEILLVRNVSLMQRSLGSLCPQIIHGYYGNITQDSTENGMCRDGYFDSCKQSTHFKLDIDINCSNIFGNTTFTCVHYIEESGSHLYAWTDNVKLYQFSPFGFFCMNVSEADGAVKISIHPDLCSKADNTILSFQLQDVF
;
A
#
# COMPACT_ATOMS: atom_id res chain seq x y z
N MET A 1 -67.03 29.35 -25.55
CA MET A 1 -65.98 30.36 -25.72
C MET A 1 -64.89 30.01 -24.73
N VAL A 2 -63.66 29.95 -25.22
CA VAL A 2 -62.54 29.17 -24.69
C VAL A 2 -62.07 29.68 -23.32
N ILE A 3 -61.95 28.78 -22.35
CA ILE A 3 -61.16 28.98 -21.13
C ILE A 3 -59.74 28.53 -21.50
N THR A 4 -58.82 29.47 -21.67
CA THR A 4 -57.39 29.17 -21.83
C THR A 4 -56.75 29.17 -20.45
N ASP A 5 -56.34 27.97 -20.03
CA ASP A 5 -55.38 27.73 -18.96
C ASP A 5 -54.04 28.40 -19.26
N PHE A 6 -53.52 29.17 -18.31
CA PHE A 6 -52.12 29.60 -18.27
C PHE A 6 -51.46 28.88 -17.10
N VAL A 7 -50.97 27.66 -17.36
CA VAL A 7 -50.06 26.96 -16.45
C VAL A 7 -48.68 27.58 -16.65
N GLY A 8 -48.26 28.40 -15.68
CA GLY A 8 -46.92 28.98 -15.63
C GLY A 8 -45.89 27.89 -15.37
N THR A 9 -45.11 27.57 -16.39
CA THR A 9 -43.95 26.67 -16.31
C THR A 9 -42.83 27.39 -15.57
N TYR A 10 -42.62 27.06 -14.30
CA TYR A 10 -41.44 27.47 -13.55
C TYR A 10 -40.22 26.70 -14.08
N LEU A 11 -39.32 27.42 -14.76
CA LEU A 11 -37.99 26.94 -15.10
C LEU A 11 -37.17 26.81 -13.80
N LEU A 12 -37.12 25.59 -13.25
CA LEU A 12 -36.16 25.24 -12.21
C LEU A 12 -34.77 25.19 -12.85
N MET A 13 -34.02 26.28 -12.74
CA MET A 13 -32.56 26.25 -12.88
C MET A 13 -31.98 25.43 -11.74
N THR A 14 -31.83 24.13 -11.94
CA THR A 14 -30.95 23.32 -11.12
C THR A 14 -29.51 23.67 -11.50
N THR A 15 -28.84 24.40 -10.63
CA THR A 15 -27.38 24.50 -10.62
C THR A 15 -26.82 23.08 -10.47
N ILE A 16 -26.31 22.52 -11.55
CA ILE A 16 -25.61 21.23 -11.55
C ILE A 16 -24.32 21.46 -10.76
N SER A 17 -24.32 21.06 -9.48
CA SER A 17 -23.11 20.96 -8.71
C SER A 17 -22.28 19.83 -9.34
N TYR A 18 -21.02 20.11 -9.68
CA TYR A 18 -20.06 19.09 -10.12
C TYR A 18 -19.88 18.06 -8.99
N CYS A 19 -20.66 16.99 -9.05
CA CYS A 19 -20.49 15.79 -8.22
C CYS A 19 -19.94 14.67 -9.09
N ASP A 20 -18.75 14.86 -9.69
CA ASP A 20 -18.10 13.75 -10.38
C ASP A 20 -17.23 12.96 -9.40
N GLY A 21 -17.92 12.37 -8.44
CA GLY A 21 -17.61 11.05 -7.92
C GLY A 21 -18.89 10.23 -7.96
N VAL A 22 -19.08 9.38 -8.99
CA VAL A 22 -20.30 8.58 -9.18
C VAL A 22 -20.35 7.40 -8.20
N CYS A 23 -19.21 7.04 -7.61
CA CYS A 23 -19.10 6.02 -6.58
C CYS A 23 -18.53 6.56 -5.28
N ASN A 24 -18.84 5.86 -4.18
CA ASN A 24 -18.28 6.14 -2.87
C ASN A 24 -17.42 4.97 -2.42
N PHE A 25 -16.30 5.29 -1.78
CA PHE A 25 -15.51 4.35 -1.01
C PHE A 25 -16.24 3.97 0.29
N PRO A 26 -15.93 2.79 0.86
CA PRO A 26 -16.41 2.39 2.19
C PRO A 26 -16.03 3.43 3.25
N ASP A 27 -16.89 3.60 4.26
CA ASP A 27 -16.69 4.59 5.33
C ASP A 27 -15.39 4.32 6.11
N GLU A 28 -15.03 3.04 6.25
CA GLU A 28 -13.82 2.57 6.93
C GLU A 28 -12.54 3.04 6.23
N LEU A 29 -12.59 3.23 4.91
CA LEU A 29 -11.45 3.68 4.12
C LEU A 29 -11.22 5.19 4.25
N ARG A 30 -12.13 5.95 4.85
CA ARG A 30 -11.98 7.42 4.95
C ARG A 30 -10.87 7.82 5.92
N GLY A 31 -10.11 8.84 5.51
CA GLY A 31 -9.05 9.45 6.31
C GLY A 31 -7.67 9.34 5.67
N VAL A 32 -6.64 9.46 6.50
CA VAL A 32 -5.24 9.44 6.03
C VAL A 32 -4.68 8.04 6.13
N TRP A 33 -4.13 7.56 5.02
CA TRP A 33 -3.52 6.26 4.86
C TRP A 33 -2.09 6.41 4.32
N ILE A 34 -1.30 5.37 4.47
CA ILE A 34 0.02 5.26 3.88
C ILE A 34 0.02 4.00 3.01
N SER A 35 0.17 4.18 1.71
CA SER A 35 0.45 3.10 0.77
C SER A 35 1.92 2.75 0.84
N LEU A 36 2.23 1.46 0.83
CA LEU A 36 3.60 0.97 0.73
C LEU A 36 4.28 1.37 -0.58
N TYR A 37 3.50 1.63 -1.64
CA TYR A 37 4.01 2.03 -2.95
C TYR A 37 3.92 3.55 -3.19
N ASN A 38 2.75 4.14 -2.93
CA ASN A 38 2.48 5.55 -3.23
C ASN A 38 2.69 6.49 -2.05
N GLY A 39 2.96 5.99 -0.84
CA GLY A 39 3.13 6.82 0.34
C GLY A 39 1.83 7.40 0.89
N PRO A 40 1.87 8.55 1.58
CA PRO A 40 0.71 9.10 2.28
C PRO A 40 -0.37 9.56 1.30
N MET A 41 -1.59 9.10 1.51
CA MET A 41 -2.77 9.45 0.71
C MET A 41 -3.95 9.75 1.64
N VAL A 42 -4.90 10.55 1.15
CA VAL A 42 -6.13 10.86 1.89
C VAL A 42 -7.33 10.42 1.07
N PHE A 43 -8.09 9.49 1.64
CA PHE A 43 -9.34 8.97 1.08
C PHE A 43 -10.52 9.77 1.65
N GLY A 44 -11.24 10.43 0.74
CA GLY A 44 -12.54 11.05 1.00
C GLY A 44 -13.68 10.05 0.78
N SER A 45 -14.91 10.56 0.67
CA SER A 45 -16.06 9.70 0.34
C SER A 45 -15.98 9.16 -1.08
N SER A 46 -15.51 9.94 -2.05
CA SER A 46 -15.50 9.59 -3.47
C SER A 46 -14.22 10.05 -4.19
N SER A 47 -13.16 10.33 -3.44
CA SER A 47 -11.91 10.86 -3.99
C SER A 47 -10.68 10.43 -3.21
N ILE A 48 -9.53 10.32 -3.87
CA ILE A 48 -8.21 10.12 -3.28
C ILE A 48 -7.37 11.36 -3.57
N SER A 49 -6.72 11.92 -2.57
CA SER A 49 -5.76 13.02 -2.72
C SER A 49 -4.38 12.63 -2.20
N GLY A 50 -3.34 13.28 -2.73
CA GLY A 50 -1.95 12.97 -2.38
C GLY A 50 -1.42 11.69 -3.03
N TYR A 51 -2.06 11.18 -4.08
CA TYR A 51 -1.54 10.02 -4.82
C TYR A 51 -0.21 10.41 -5.47
N ASN A 52 0.92 9.93 -4.94
CA ASN A 52 2.21 10.18 -5.54
C ASN A 52 2.31 9.42 -6.87
N THR A 53 2.76 10.12 -7.90
CA THR A 53 2.90 9.57 -9.26
C THR A 53 4.29 9.78 -9.80
N PHE A 54 4.67 8.92 -10.74
CA PHE A 54 5.93 9.01 -11.48
C PHE A 54 5.78 9.65 -12.87
N ILE A 55 4.60 10.19 -13.19
CA ILE A 55 4.35 10.94 -14.42
C ILE A 55 5.30 12.15 -14.49
N PRO A 56 6.03 12.37 -15.59
CA PRO A 56 6.98 13.46 -15.71
C PRO A 56 6.37 14.84 -15.38
N ASN A 57 7.05 15.59 -14.51
CA ASN A 57 6.65 16.91 -14.02
C ASN A 57 5.35 16.96 -13.19
N MET A 58 4.84 15.80 -12.75
CA MET A 58 3.71 15.72 -11.84
C MET A 58 4.09 14.87 -10.63
N GLN A 59 4.06 15.48 -9.44
CA GLN A 59 4.43 14.77 -8.22
C GLN A 59 3.24 14.08 -7.57
N THR A 60 2.08 14.71 -7.61
CA THR A 60 0.88 14.24 -6.93
C THR A 60 -0.36 14.40 -7.78
N LEU A 61 -1.28 13.44 -7.65
CA LEU A 61 -2.58 13.44 -8.29
C LEU A 61 -3.73 13.48 -7.29
N HIS A 62 -4.83 14.09 -7.74
CA HIS A 62 -6.14 13.95 -7.15
C HIS A 62 -7.02 13.13 -8.07
N LEU A 63 -7.62 12.07 -7.52
CA LEU A 63 -8.36 11.07 -8.25
C LEU A 63 -9.79 11.01 -7.72
N ASN A 64 -10.77 10.94 -8.60
CA ASN A 64 -12.19 10.82 -8.24
C ASN A 64 -12.71 9.46 -8.65
N CYS A 65 -13.53 8.86 -7.79
CA CYS A 65 -14.20 7.59 -8.03
C CYS A 65 -15.33 7.80 -9.05
N VAL A 66 -15.19 7.27 -10.26
CA VAL A 66 -16.18 7.45 -11.34
C VAL A 66 -17.03 6.22 -11.62
N GLU A 67 -16.61 5.05 -11.14
CA GLU A 67 -17.40 3.82 -11.21
C GLU A 67 -16.92 2.84 -10.13
N SER A 68 -17.82 2.02 -9.59
CA SER A 68 -17.47 0.94 -8.68
C SER A 68 -18.32 -0.29 -8.95
N ASN A 69 -17.69 -1.46 -8.88
CA ASN A 69 -18.36 -2.76 -8.96
C ASN A 69 -17.77 -3.71 -7.91
N SER A 70 -18.51 -3.96 -6.83
CA SER A 70 -18.05 -4.76 -5.69
C SER A 70 -16.74 -4.20 -5.09
N THR A 71 -15.62 -4.91 -5.24
CA THR A 71 -14.29 -4.50 -4.77
C THR A 71 -13.52 -3.64 -5.77
N PHE A 72 -14.02 -3.48 -7.01
CA PHE A 72 -13.36 -2.72 -8.06
C PHE A 72 -13.82 -1.26 -8.07
N TYR A 73 -12.87 -0.34 -8.24
CA TYR A 73 -13.07 1.10 -8.29
C TYR A 73 -12.30 1.70 -9.46
N ILE A 74 -13.00 2.39 -10.36
CA ILE A 74 -12.38 3.20 -11.41
C ILE A 74 -12.18 4.60 -10.88
N LEU A 75 -10.94 5.05 -10.94
CA LEU A 75 -10.54 6.38 -10.52
C LEU A 75 -10.11 7.20 -11.72
N LYS A 76 -10.57 8.44 -11.77
CA LYS A 76 -10.29 9.41 -12.83
C LYS A 76 -9.48 10.58 -12.26
N SER A 77 -8.44 11.02 -12.97
CA SER A 77 -7.72 12.23 -12.60
C SER A 77 -8.63 13.46 -12.64
N SER A 78 -8.62 14.21 -11.54
CA SER A 78 -9.24 15.54 -11.51
C SER A 78 -8.53 16.51 -12.46
N HIS A 79 -7.23 16.31 -12.67
CA HIS A 79 -6.46 17.08 -13.62
C HIS A 79 -6.68 16.59 -15.05
N VAL A 80 -6.71 17.53 -15.99
CA VAL A 80 -6.73 17.28 -17.42
C VAL A 80 -5.32 17.49 -17.96
N PHE A 81 -4.82 16.50 -18.70
CA PHE A 81 -3.50 16.52 -19.29
C PHE A 81 -3.59 16.89 -20.76
N LYS A 82 -2.65 17.71 -21.25
CA LYS A 82 -2.53 17.98 -22.68
C LYS A 82 -1.51 17.03 -23.31
N VAL A 83 -1.99 16.09 -24.12
CA VAL A 83 -1.16 15.07 -24.79
C VAL A 83 -1.41 15.18 -26.30
N PHE A 84 -0.35 15.48 -27.06
CA PHE A 84 -0.41 15.70 -28.52
C PHE A 84 -1.54 16.65 -28.99
N GLY A 85 -1.84 17.69 -28.19
CA GLY A 85 -2.86 18.68 -28.50
C GLY A 85 -4.29 18.29 -28.09
N HIS A 86 -4.48 17.09 -27.53
CA HIS A 86 -5.75 16.63 -26.97
C HIS A 86 -5.76 16.77 -25.45
N ASP A 87 -6.93 17.08 -24.91
CA ASP A 87 -7.20 17.09 -23.48
C ASP A 87 -7.57 15.66 -23.04
N VAL A 88 -6.85 15.13 -22.06
CA VAL A 88 -6.86 13.72 -21.65
C VAL A 88 -7.05 13.62 -20.13
N HIS A 89 -7.94 12.73 -19.70
CA HIS A 89 -8.00 12.29 -18.30
C HIS A 89 -7.27 10.96 -18.14
N MET A 90 -6.58 10.80 -17.02
CA MET A 90 -5.95 9.54 -16.64
C MET A 90 -6.93 8.72 -15.82
N TYR A 91 -6.99 7.43 -16.10
CA TYR A 91 -7.84 6.47 -15.41
C TYR A 91 -6.99 5.36 -14.82
N MET A 92 -7.38 4.88 -13.64
CA MET A 92 -6.82 3.68 -13.03
C MET A 92 -7.92 2.85 -12.38
N CYS A 93 -7.67 1.56 -12.25
CA CYS A 93 -8.54 0.60 -11.62
C CYS A 93 -7.88 0.06 -10.36
N LEU A 94 -8.57 0.16 -9.23
CA LEU A 94 -8.18 -0.44 -7.97
C LEU A 94 -9.16 -1.56 -7.62
N GLU A 95 -8.65 -2.71 -7.22
CA GLU A 95 -9.43 -3.70 -6.49
C GLU A 95 -9.03 -3.61 -5.02
N MET A 96 -9.98 -3.37 -4.12
CA MET A 96 -9.69 -3.13 -2.70
C MET A 96 -10.48 -4.06 -1.81
N GLU A 97 -9.81 -4.60 -0.80
CA GLU A 97 -10.39 -5.44 0.23
C GLU A 97 -9.93 -5.01 1.62
N GLN A 98 -10.86 -5.01 2.58
CA GLN A 98 -10.53 -4.70 3.96
C GLN A 98 -9.98 -5.94 4.66
N GLN A 99 -8.74 -5.86 5.12
CA GLN A 99 -8.13 -6.92 5.92
C GLN A 99 -8.39 -6.71 7.42
N SER A 100 -8.44 -5.44 7.86
CA SER A 100 -8.82 -5.06 9.22
C SER A 100 -9.28 -3.60 9.29
N GLY A 101 -9.66 -3.12 10.48
CA GLY A 101 -9.99 -1.70 10.69
C GLY A 101 -8.84 -0.72 10.42
N SER A 102 -7.61 -1.19 10.19
CA SER A 102 -6.45 -0.32 9.93
C SER A 102 -5.52 -0.81 8.83
N VAL A 103 -5.92 -1.87 8.13
CA VAL A 103 -5.22 -2.40 6.97
C VAL A 103 -6.23 -2.68 5.87
N PHE A 104 -6.02 -2.06 4.72
CA PHE A 104 -6.64 -2.43 3.46
C PHE A 104 -5.56 -3.02 2.57
N GLN A 105 -5.93 -4.05 1.82
CA GLN A 105 -5.12 -4.56 0.73
C GLN A 105 -5.75 -4.08 -0.57
N TYR A 106 -4.93 -3.68 -1.52
CA TYR A 106 -5.42 -3.34 -2.84
C TYR A 106 -4.51 -3.82 -3.95
N TYR A 107 -5.10 -4.06 -5.10
CA TYR A 107 -4.41 -4.38 -6.34
C TYR A 107 -4.60 -3.24 -7.31
N ILE A 108 -3.50 -2.76 -7.90
CA ILE A 108 -3.62 -1.91 -9.08
C ILE A 108 -3.89 -2.81 -10.29
N ARG A 109 -5.11 -2.73 -10.81
CA ARG A 109 -5.65 -3.57 -11.90
C ARG A 109 -5.61 -2.86 -13.25
N THR A 110 -4.71 -1.88 -13.41
CA THR A 110 -4.45 -1.20 -14.68
C THR A 110 -3.04 -1.53 -15.13
N ASP A 111 -2.84 -1.75 -16.43
CA ASP A 111 -1.52 -2.01 -16.99
C ASP A 111 -0.56 -0.85 -16.74
N PHE A 112 0.72 -1.18 -16.63
CA PHE A 112 1.78 -0.19 -16.59
C PHE A 112 1.97 0.44 -17.98
N ASP A 113 1.87 1.76 -18.05
CA ASP A 113 2.20 2.52 -19.24
C ASP A 113 3.65 2.99 -19.17
N ASN A 114 4.49 2.52 -20.09
CA ASN A 114 5.92 2.85 -20.12
C ASN A 114 6.22 4.31 -20.47
N TYR A 115 5.30 5.01 -21.15
CA TYR A 115 5.47 6.43 -21.48
C TYR A 115 5.15 7.32 -20.29
N LEU A 116 4.12 6.95 -19.52
CA LEU A 116 3.74 7.63 -18.28
C LEU A 116 4.61 7.20 -17.09
N ASN A 117 5.26 6.04 -17.21
CA ASN A 117 5.96 5.35 -16.11
C ASN A 117 5.02 5.10 -14.92
N GLU A 118 3.77 4.74 -15.18
CA GLU A 118 2.69 4.66 -14.18
C GLU A 118 1.60 3.67 -14.58
N PHE A 119 0.86 3.13 -13.60
CA PHE A 119 -0.30 2.26 -13.83
C PHE A 119 -1.58 3.04 -14.14
N MET A 120 -1.56 3.80 -15.23
CA MET A 120 -2.67 4.65 -15.66
C MET A 120 -2.90 4.57 -17.17
N LYS A 121 -4.15 4.71 -17.59
CA LYS A 121 -4.55 4.83 -19.00
C LYS A 121 -5.10 6.23 -19.29
N GLY A 122 -4.58 6.88 -20.33
CA GLY A 122 -5.07 8.17 -20.80
C GLY A 122 -6.23 8.04 -21.79
N HIS A 123 -7.37 8.65 -21.50
CA HIS A 123 -8.51 8.75 -22.41
C HIS A 123 -8.81 10.21 -22.74
N VAL A 124 -9.11 10.50 -24.01
CA VAL A 124 -9.52 11.84 -24.44
C VAL A 124 -10.76 12.26 -23.67
N GLN A 125 -10.79 13.51 -23.19
CA GLN A 125 -11.77 14.03 -22.24
C GLN A 125 -13.24 13.83 -22.67
N THR A 126 -13.50 13.78 -23.97
CA THR A 126 -14.85 13.56 -24.53
C THR A 126 -15.37 12.13 -24.33
N ASN A 127 -14.50 11.19 -23.95
CA ASN A 127 -14.84 9.79 -23.79
C ASN A 127 -14.94 9.44 -22.31
N THR A 128 -15.96 8.66 -21.94
CA THR A 128 -16.06 8.00 -20.64
C THR A 128 -15.49 6.59 -20.75
N SER A 129 -14.57 6.22 -19.88
CA SER A 129 -14.01 4.87 -19.82
C SER A 129 -14.96 3.94 -19.06
N THR A 130 -15.00 2.67 -19.47
CA THR A 130 -15.74 1.61 -18.75
C THR A 130 -14.80 0.72 -17.94
N LEU A 131 -15.37 -0.09 -17.04
CA LEU A 131 -14.64 -1.03 -16.20
C LEU A 131 -13.81 -2.03 -17.03
N ASP A 132 -14.38 -2.57 -18.11
CA ASP A 132 -13.70 -3.53 -18.99
C ASP A 132 -12.52 -2.90 -19.78
N GLU A 133 -12.51 -1.59 -19.96
CA GLU A 133 -11.43 -0.89 -20.68
C GLU A 133 -10.24 -0.57 -19.78
N VAL A 134 -10.50 -0.18 -18.53
CA VAL A 134 -9.47 0.30 -17.58
C VAL A 134 -8.95 -0.83 -16.69
N CYS A 135 -9.82 -1.76 -16.29
CA CYS A 135 -9.47 -2.87 -15.42
C CYS A 135 -9.02 -4.08 -16.23
N ILE A 136 -7.98 -4.76 -15.75
CA ILE A 136 -7.42 -5.94 -16.41
C ILE A 136 -7.48 -7.10 -15.41
N PRO A 137 -8.41 -8.05 -15.61
CA PRO A 137 -8.60 -9.16 -14.70
C PRO A 137 -7.35 -10.03 -14.57
N GLY A 138 -7.01 -10.45 -13.36
CA GLY A 138 -5.94 -11.42 -13.10
C GLY A 138 -4.51 -10.88 -13.14
N MET A 139 -4.29 -9.63 -13.56
CA MET A 139 -3.01 -8.93 -13.38
C MET A 139 -3.18 -7.86 -12.31
N GLY A 140 -2.31 -7.84 -11.30
CA GLY A 140 -2.39 -6.84 -10.25
C GLY A 140 -1.15 -6.83 -9.38
N ASN A 141 -0.64 -5.62 -9.12
CA ASN A 141 0.39 -5.43 -8.12
C ASN A 141 -0.29 -5.29 -6.76
N GLU A 142 -0.06 -6.28 -5.91
CA GLU A 142 -0.56 -6.26 -4.54
C GLU A 142 0.16 -5.19 -3.72
N ILE A 143 -0.60 -4.31 -3.09
CA ILE A 143 -0.08 -3.22 -2.28
C ILE A 143 -0.95 -3.11 -1.02
N LEU A 144 -0.31 -2.80 0.10
CA LEU A 144 -1.01 -2.52 1.35
C LEU A 144 -1.23 -1.03 1.55
N LEU A 145 -2.40 -0.71 2.10
CA LEU A 145 -2.77 0.58 2.68
C LEU A 145 -2.88 0.42 4.19
N VAL A 146 -2.10 1.20 4.89
CA VAL A 146 -2.07 1.17 6.37
C VAL A 146 -2.52 2.51 6.89
N ARG A 147 -3.42 2.52 7.88
CA ARG A 147 -3.97 3.76 8.40
C ARG A 147 -2.87 4.60 9.05
N ASN A 148 -2.85 5.91 8.79
CA ASN A 148 -1.74 6.79 9.19
C ASN A 148 -1.35 6.62 10.68
N VAL A 149 -0.05 6.38 10.85
CA VAL A 149 0.68 5.85 12.01
C VAL A 149 0.80 6.75 13.24
N SER A 150 0.36 8.01 13.19
CA SER A 150 0.17 8.77 14.45
C SER A 150 -0.84 8.10 15.41
N LEU A 151 -1.63 7.13 14.90
CA LEU A 151 -2.55 6.29 15.66
C LEU A 151 -2.07 4.85 15.91
N MET A 152 -0.98 4.39 15.27
CA MET A 152 -0.51 3.00 15.38
C MET A 152 0.25 2.72 16.69
N GLN A 153 0.80 3.75 17.34
CA GLN A 153 1.53 3.64 18.62
C GLN A 153 0.70 3.10 19.81
N ARG A 154 -0.62 2.91 19.66
CA ARG A 154 -1.48 2.48 20.79
C ARG A 154 -2.29 1.20 20.60
N SER A 155 -2.56 0.72 19.37
CA SER A 155 -3.45 -0.46 19.24
C SER A 155 -3.62 -1.09 17.84
N LEU A 156 -2.84 -0.70 16.81
CA LEU A 156 -3.17 -1.07 15.42
C LEU A 156 -2.24 -2.09 14.77
N GLY A 157 -1.19 -2.54 15.46
CA GLY A 157 -0.40 -3.68 14.98
C GLY A 157 -1.23 -4.96 15.02
N SER A 158 -1.18 -5.77 13.96
CA SER A 158 -1.67 -7.14 14.01
C SER A 158 -0.81 -7.94 14.97
N LEU A 159 -1.33 -9.07 15.47
CA LEU A 159 -0.46 -10.02 16.14
C LEU A 159 0.65 -10.43 15.16
N CYS A 160 1.89 -10.40 15.62
CA CYS A 160 3.00 -10.99 14.90
C CYS A 160 2.72 -12.49 14.70
N PRO A 161 3.12 -13.08 13.58
CA PRO A 161 2.83 -14.48 13.31
C PRO A 161 3.60 -15.41 14.24
N GLN A 162 2.99 -16.53 14.61
CA GLN A 162 3.56 -17.48 15.60
C GLN A 162 4.93 -18.01 15.19
N ILE A 163 5.20 -18.14 13.89
CA ILE A 163 6.47 -18.58 13.33
C ILE A 163 7.67 -17.73 13.78
N ILE A 164 7.47 -16.47 14.18
CA ILE A 164 8.56 -15.61 14.70
C ILE A 164 8.49 -15.43 16.21
N HIS A 165 7.61 -16.11 16.94
CA HIS A 165 7.43 -15.92 18.38
C HIS A 165 8.58 -16.55 19.17
N GLY A 166 9.39 -15.70 19.81
CA GLY A 166 10.56 -16.17 20.52
C GLY A 166 11.50 -15.04 20.91
N TYR A 167 12.49 -15.42 21.72
CA TYR A 167 13.70 -14.64 21.92
C TYR A 167 14.86 -15.45 21.36
N TYR A 168 15.55 -14.88 20.37
CA TYR A 168 16.65 -15.51 19.69
C TYR A 168 17.89 -14.63 19.85
N GLY A 169 18.91 -15.12 20.53
CA GLY A 169 20.23 -14.48 20.58
C GLY A 169 21.18 -15.10 19.55
N ASN A 170 22.30 -14.43 19.28
CA ASN A 170 23.34 -14.91 18.37
C ASN A 170 22.80 -15.22 16.96
N ILE A 171 22.02 -14.30 16.38
CA ILE A 171 21.45 -14.48 15.03
C ILE A 171 22.56 -14.76 14.01
N THR A 172 22.30 -15.64 13.05
CA THR A 172 23.29 -16.02 12.02
C THR A 172 22.88 -15.43 10.67
N GLN A 173 23.77 -14.68 10.03
CA GLN A 173 23.50 -14.11 8.72
C GLN A 173 23.79 -15.14 7.61
N ASP A 174 22.86 -15.31 6.66
CA ASP A 174 22.97 -16.33 5.58
C ASP A 174 24.18 -16.12 4.65
N SER A 175 24.77 -14.93 4.61
CA SER A 175 25.77 -14.55 3.60
C SER A 175 27.22 -14.89 3.96
N THR A 176 27.52 -15.44 5.15
CA THR A 176 28.90 -15.80 5.51
C THR A 176 28.98 -17.11 6.30
N GLU A 177 29.85 -18.02 5.88
CA GLU A 177 30.10 -19.34 6.52
C GLU A 177 30.56 -19.26 7.99
N ASN A 178 30.83 -18.06 8.53
CA ASN A 178 31.18 -17.77 9.93
C ASN A 178 30.36 -16.59 10.54
N GLY A 179 29.21 -16.25 9.95
CA GLY A 179 28.43 -15.03 10.19
C GLY A 179 27.56 -14.97 11.45
N MET A 180 28.08 -15.42 12.60
CA MET A 180 27.36 -15.26 13.86
C MET A 180 27.43 -13.80 14.33
N CYS A 181 26.27 -13.16 14.45
CA CYS A 181 26.12 -11.84 15.04
C CYS A 181 26.05 -12.02 16.56
N ARG A 182 27.21 -12.12 17.21
CA ARG A 182 27.34 -12.49 18.63
C ARG A 182 26.53 -11.63 19.59
N ASP A 183 26.34 -10.35 19.27
CA ASP A 183 25.54 -9.42 20.07
C ASP A 183 24.17 -9.12 19.43
N GLY A 184 23.84 -9.75 18.30
CA GLY A 184 22.57 -9.59 17.62
C GLY A 184 21.47 -10.44 18.26
N TYR A 185 20.25 -9.88 18.31
CA TYR A 185 19.08 -10.59 18.85
C TYR A 185 17.80 -10.24 18.10
N PHE A 186 16.83 -11.13 18.25
CA PHE A 186 15.45 -10.97 17.82
C PHE A 186 14.53 -11.25 19.02
N ASP A 187 13.67 -10.29 19.39
CA ASP A 187 12.74 -10.42 20.52
C ASP A 187 11.31 -10.09 20.08
N SER A 188 10.45 -11.10 19.99
CA SER A 188 9.01 -10.98 19.78
C SER A 188 8.18 -11.52 20.96
N CYS A 189 8.84 -12.01 22.02
CA CYS A 189 8.18 -12.61 23.19
C CYS A 189 7.40 -11.60 24.04
N LYS A 190 7.89 -10.36 24.11
CA LYS A 190 7.39 -9.39 25.12
C LYS A 190 6.16 -8.61 24.68
N GLN A 191 5.90 -8.50 23.38
CA GLN A 191 4.80 -7.72 22.83
C GLN A 191 4.24 -8.44 21.61
N SER A 192 3.00 -8.90 21.69
CA SER A 192 2.44 -9.75 20.64
C SER A 192 2.24 -9.05 19.29
N THR A 193 2.31 -7.72 19.25
CA THR A 193 2.14 -6.89 18.03
C THR A 193 3.42 -6.21 17.56
N HIS A 194 4.53 -6.40 18.26
CA HIS A 194 5.81 -5.77 17.95
C HIS A 194 6.94 -6.79 18.09
N PHE A 195 8.01 -6.61 17.33
CA PHE A 195 9.25 -7.33 17.55
C PHE A 195 10.43 -6.36 17.51
N LYS A 196 11.51 -6.76 18.16
CA LYS A 196 12.77 -6.03 18.14
C LYS A 196 13.79 -6.84 17.37
N LEU A 197 14.49 -6.15 16.49
CA LEU A 197 15.65 -6.67 15.79
C LEU A 197 16.83 -5.81 16.19
N ASP A 198 17.90 -6.44 16.65
CA ASP A 198 19.19 -5.81 16.84
C ASP A 198 20.24 -6.61 16.08
N ILE A 199 20.93 -5.95 15.16
CA ILE A 199 22.02 -6.56 14.39
C ILE A 199 23.27 -5.75 14.64
N ASP A 200 24.29 -6.45 15.11
CA ASP A 200 25.61 -5.89 15.35
C ASP A 200 26.26 -5.39 14.04
N ILE A 201 27.09 -4.36 14.16
CA ILE A 201 27.90 -3.75 13.10
C ILE A 201 28.74 -4.78 12.34
N ASN A 202 29.17 -5.84 13.01
CA ASN A 202 29.95 -6.91 12.40
C ASN A 202 29.16 -7.72 11.35
N CYS A 203 27.82 -7.67 11.40
CA CYS A 203 26.93 -8.33 10.45
C CYS A 203 26.20 -7.35 9.53
N SER A 204 25.64 -6.28 10.09
CA SER A 204 24.99 -5.24 9.32
C SER A 204 24.82 -3.96 10.13
N ASN A 205 25.14 -2.83 9.50
CA ASN A 205 24.89 -1.50 10.06
C ASN A 205 23.53 -0.92 9.73
N ILE A 206 22.69 -1.66 8.98
CA ILE A 206 21.45 -1.13 8.43
C ILE A 206 20.43 -0.92 9.54
N PHE A 207 20.10 -1.98 10.26
CA PHE A 207 18.99 -1.99 11.20
C PHE A 207 19.39 -1.55 12.61
N GLY A 208 20.55 -1.99 13.13
CA GLY A 208 20.89 -1.81 14.55
C GLY A 208 19.72 -2.20 15.44
N ASN A 209 19.61 -1.59 16.63
CA ASN A 209 18.47 -1.78 17.53
C ASN A 209 17.21 -1.05 17.02
N THR A 210 16.33 -1.80 16.35
CA THR A 210 15.08 -1.28 15.78
C THR A 210 13.87 -2.05 16.29
N THR A 211 12.82 -1.32 16.67
CA THR A 211 11.51 -1.91 16.94
C THR A 211 10.64 -1.82 15.70
N PHE A 212 9.97 -2.93 15.40
CA PHE A 212 9.02 -3.08 14.33
C PHE A 212 7.64 -3.38 14.90
N THR A 213 6.62 -2.80 14.27
CA THR A 213 5.21 -3.13 14.49
C THR A 213 4.76 -4.10 13.41
N CYS A 214 4.19 -5.24 13.78
CA CYS A 214 3.59 -6.17 12.83
C CYS A 214 2.31 -5.56 12.26
N VAL A 215 2.18 -5.53 10.94
CA VAL A 215 1.07 -4.85 10.25
C VAL A 215 0.12 -5.88 9.65
N HIS A 216 0.66 -6.83 8.90
CA HIS A 216 -0.12 -7.82 8.19
C HIS A 216 0.74 -9.05 7.89
N TYR A 217 0.14 -10.23 7.91
CA TYR A 217 0.82 -11.49 7.61
C TYR A 217 -0.02 -12.30 6.63
N ILE A 218 0.64 -12.83 5.60
CA ILE A 218 0.03 -13.62 4.52
C ILE A 218 0.73 -14.98 4.49
N GLU A 219 -0.04 -16.07 4.46
CA GLU A 219 0.49 -17.44 4.37
C GLU A 219 0.32 -18.07 2.97
N GLU A 220 -0.71 -17.68 2.21
CA GLU A 220 -1.20 -18.45 1.06
C GLU A 220 -0.27 -18.48 -0.17
N SER A 221 0.61 -17.49 -0.35
CA SER A 221 1.52 -17.35 -1.49
C SER A 221 3.01 -17.42 -1.12
N GLY A 222 3.29 -17.81 0.13
CA GLY A 222 4.56 -17.59 0.81
C GLY A 222 4.29 -16.84 2.11
N SER A 223 5.06 -17.18 3.15
CA SER A 223 4.90 -16.56 4.47
C SER A 223 5.50 -15.17 4.48
N HIS A 224 4.67 -14.15 4.23
CA HIS A 224 5.07 -12.75 4.10
C HIS A 224 4.56 -11.94 5.29
N LEU A 225 5.48 -11.36 6.06
CA LEU A 225 5.17 -10.42 7.14
C LEU A 225 5.48 -8.99 6.72
N TYR A 226 4.46 -8.14 6.71
CA TYR A 226 4.63 -6.70 6.57
C TYR A 226 4.78 -6.07 7.95
N ALA A 227 5.82 -5.27 8.11
CA ALA A 227 6.16 -4.61 9.37
C ALA A 227 6.50 -3.13 9.15
N TRP A 228 6.28 -2.31 10.17
CA TRP A 228 6.55 -0.88 10.12
C TRP A 228 7.49 -0.44 11.24
N THR A 229 8.32 0.57 10.99
CA THR A 229 9.20 1.18 11.99
C THR A 229 9.21 2.71 11.93
N ASP A 230 9.34 3.34 13.09
CA ASP A 230 9.55 4.77 13.25
C ASP A 230 11.03 5.19 13.20
N ASN A 231 11.94 4.23 13.00
CA ASN A 231 13.36 4.52 12.85
C ASN A 231 13.63 5.23 11.51
N VAL A 232 13.65 6.55 11.55
CA VAL A 232 13.86 7.43 10.39
C VAL A 232 15.16 7.17 9.63
N LYS A 233 16.17 6.54 10.25
CA LYS A 233 17.41 6.17 9.55
C LYS A 233 17.19 5.12 8.47
N LEU A 234 16.13 4.33 8.62
CA LEU A 234 15.74 3.29 7.66
C LEU A 234 14.94 3.86 6.48
N TYR A 235 14.57 5.15 6.51
CA TYR A 235 13.75 5.75 5.45
C TYR A 235 14.51 5.94 4.13
N GLN A 236 15.84 5.86 4.16
CA GLN A 236 16.64 5.79 2.93
C GLN A 236 16.46 4.46 2.17
N PHE A 237 16.05 3.39 2.86
CA PHE A 237 15.79 2.08 2.26
C PHE A 237 14.31 1.92 1.96
N SER A 238 13.45 2.27 2.92
CA SER A 238 11.99 2.27 2.75
C SER A 238 11.44 3.66 3.12
N PRO A 239 11.11 4.51 2.13
CA PRO A 239 10.71 5.92 2.35
C PRO A 239 9.57 6.13 3.35
N PHE A 240 8.75 5.10 3.59
CA PHE A 240 7.59 5.15 4.49
C PHE A 240 7.73 4.27 5.73
N GLY A 241 8.91 3.66 5.94
CA GLY A 241 9.23 2.83 7.10
C GLY A 241 8.58 1.44 7.08
N PHE A 242 8.03 1.01 5.95
CA PHE A 242 7.43 -0.30 5.79
C PHE A 242 8.41 -1.29 5.18
N PHE A 243 8.49 -2.47 5.74
CA PHE A 243 9.35 -3.54 5.28
C PHE A 243 8.52 -4.80 5.08
N CYS A 244 8.85 -5.57 4.06
CA CYS A 244 8.29 -6.89 3.87
C CYS A 244 9.33 -7.95 4.25
N MET A 245 8.91 -8.97 4.98
CA MET A 245 9.77 -10.03 5.47
C MET A 245 9.27 -11.36 4.94
N ASN A 246 10.11 -12.04 4.16
CA ASN A 246 9.92 -13.44 3.83
C ASN A 246 10.33 -14.25 5.05
N VAL A 247 9.38 -15.00 5.61
CA VAL A 247 9.63 -15.86 6.76
C VAL A 247 9.43 -17.31 6.31
N SER A 248 10.37 -18.19 6.62
CA SER A 248 10.19 -19.62 6.38
C SER A 248 10.84 -20.41 7.51
N GLU A 249 10.30 -21.60 7.77
CA GLU A 249 10.87 -22.50 8.77
C GLU A 249 11.38 -23.75 8.05
N ALA A 250 12.66 -24.08 8.28
CA ALA A 250 13.29 -25.27 7.76
C ALA A 250 14.34 -25.77 8.75
N ASP A 251 14.39 -27.08 8.97
CA ASP A 251 15.38 -27.75 9.82
C ASP A 251 15.47 -27.21 11.26
N GLY A 252 14.33 -26.74 11.82
CA GLY A 252 14.27 -26.18 13.17
C GLY A 252 14.87 -24.77 13.31
N ALA A 253 15.12 -24.09 12.19
CA ALA A 253 15.52 -22.70 12.13
C ALA A 253 14.50 -21.87 11.37
N VAL A 254 14.23 -20.65 11.84
CA VAL A 254 13.37 -19.69 11.14
C VAL A 254 14.25 -18.76 10.34
N LYS A 255 14.11 -18.78 9.02
CA LYS A 255 14.81 -17.90 8.08
C LYS A 255 13.96 -16.67 7.81
N ILE A 256 14.58 -15.50 7.93
CA ILE A 256 13.95 -14.20 7.67
C ILE A 256 14.78 -13.45 6.66
N SER A 257 14.16 -13.05 5.54
CA SER A 257 14.73 -12.13 4.56
C SER A 257 13.92 -10.84 4.52
N ILE A 258 14.57 -9.69 4.72
CA ILE A 258 13.93 -8.37 4.77
C ILE A 258 14.10 -7.65 3.44
N HIS A 259 13.00 -7.09 2.95
CA HIS A 259 12.86 -6.33 1.72
C HIS A 259 12.34 -4.91 2.03
N PRO A 260 12.85 -3.87 1.34
CA PRO A 260 12.46 -2.48 1.58
C PRO A 260 11.06 -2.12 1.07
N ASP A 261 10.46 -2.95 0.20
CA ASP A 261 9.14 -2.71 -0.37
C ASP A 261 8.25 -3.97 -0.31
N LEU A 262 7.83 -4.52 -1.44
CA LEU A 262 6.93 -5.68 -1.52
C LEU A 262 7.77 -6.96 -1.64
N CYS A 263 7.40 -8.01 -0.88
CA CYS A 263 8.12 -9.29 -0.92
C CYS A 263 8.12 -9.97 -2.30
N SER A 264 7.19 -9.62 -3.18
CA SER A 264 7.10 -10.14 -4.54
C SER A 264 8.23 -9.68 -5.46
N LYS A 265 9.04 -8.69 -5.05
CA LYS A 265 10.25 -8.27 -5.78
C LYS A 265 11.47 -8.99 -5.21
N ALA A 266 11.77 -10.17 -5.75
CA ALA A 266 12.82 -11.06 -5.23
C ALA A 266 14.25 -10.46 -5.19
N ASP A 267 14.56 -9.44 -5.98
CA ASP A 267 15.94 -8.96 -6.19
C ASP A 267 16.41 -7.83 -5.24
N ASN A 268 15.67 -7.54 -4.16
CA ASN A 268 15.98 -6.40 -3.29
C ASN A 268 16.13 -6.74 -1.80
N THR A 269 16.45 -7.99 -1.47
CA THR A 269 16.76 -8.38 -0.09
C THR A 269 17.90 -7.52 0.46
N ILE A 270 17.64 -6.77 1.52
CA ILE A 270 18.64 -5.92 2.19
C ILE A 270 19.32 -6.63 3.35
N LEU A 271 18.72 -7.72 3.84
CA LEU A 271 19.24 -8.54 4.91
C LEU A 271 18.56 -9.91 4.92
N SER A 272 19.33 -10.98 5.13
CA SER A 272 18.79 -12.31 5.43
C SER A 272 19.52 -12.91 6.63
N PHE A 273 18.78 -13.49 7.57
CA PHE A 273 19.31 -14.12 8.76
C PHE A 273 18.44 -15.30 9.20
N GLN A 274 19.03 -16.15 10.04
CA GLN A 274 18.38 -17.29 10.65
C GLN A 274 18.28 -17.10 12.15
N LEU A 275 17.11 -17.47 12.68
CA LEU A 275 16.80 -17.60 14.08
C LEU A 275 16.93 -19.08 14.45
N GLN A 276 17.83 -19.39 15.37
CA GLN A 276 17.97 -20.72 15.95
C GLN A 276 17.69 -20.63 17.44
N ASP A 277 16.93 -21.58 17.97
CA ASP A 277 16.71 -21.69 19.41
C ASP A 277 18.04 -21.94 20.11
N VAL A 278 18.39 -21.05 21.02
CA VAL A 278 19.51 -21.25 21.93
C VAL A 278 18.97 -22.07 23.10
N PHE A 279 19.16 -23.39 23.05
CA PHE A 279 18.85 -24.32 24.15
C PHE A 279 19.59 -23.95 25.44
#